data_AF-A0A7D3XP41-F1
#
_entry.id   AF-A0A7D3XP41-F1
#
_cell.length_a   1.000
_cell.length_b   1.000
_cell.length_c   1.000
_cell.angle_alpha   90.00
_cell.angle_beta   90.00
_cell.angle_gamma   90.00
#
_symmetry.space_group_name_H-M   'P 1'
#
loop_
_entity.id
_entity.type
_entity.pdbx_description
1 polymer ?
#
loop_
_entity_poly.entity_id
_entity_poly.type
_entity_poly.pdbx_seq_one_letter_code
_entity_poly.pdbx_strand_id
1 'polypeptide(L)'
;MMIKHASRYGMLLIIFLMIAGTLYSPLAFAEDKKEEKLADKVEKLERELEKLKAKEESYDYLKEENRQYREFVEKEWDRFLEVFLILLPIIVTVIGAVLIFLDFKSMRDIRSRLNEQKMQAENELSKAREKIHEEAVQELNTVRQDTRKIAEQEFKGVLEKELDVLKHEVNSLNELAQRESRFLQSNIIALSKGELEKLLTPMKSKKINYYPLTTDLNQLLKQQEVDIIVYEYAGSKGQTDEVLGRILKILGKYEEDGKDSLPIVVYYPDRVNNSDRDCLQDYKKFIIANTPVSLISNIYSLSHVFLSKSEESVGKNLIHVD
;
A
#
# COMPACT_ATOMS: atom_id res chain seq x y z
N MET A 1 23.32 38.48 -52.15
CA MET A 1 24.16 37.33 -51.75
C MET A 1 23.69 36.82 -50.40
N MET A 2 22.65 35.97 -50.33
CA MET A 2 22.11 35.45 -49.06
C MET A 2 21.22 34.19 -49.24
N ILE A 3 21.56 33.29 -50.16
CA ILE A 3 20.76 32.06 -50.43
C ILE A 3 21.63 30.80 -50.40
N LYS A 4 22.59 30.70 -49.47
CA LYS A 4 23.44 29.49 -49.34
C LYS A 4 23.36 28.75 -48.00
N HIS A 5 22.63 29.29 -47.01
CA HIS A 5 22.56 28.66 -45.67
C HIS A 5 21.26 27.89 -45.38
N ALA A 6 20.15 28.16 -46.10
CA ALA A 6 18.89 27.44 -45.88
C ALA A 6 18.94 25.97 -46.35
N SER A 7 19.78 25.66 -47.35
CA SER A 7 19.88 24.30 -47.93
C SER A 7 20.55 23.27 -46.99
N ARG A 8 21.44 23.71 -46.08
CA ARG A 8 22.19 22.78 -45.21
C ARG A 8 21.33 22.24 -44.07
N TYR A 9 20.42 23.05 -43.53
CA TYR A 9 19.52 22.63 -42.46
C TYR A 9 18.41 21.71 -42.96
N GLY A 10 17.91 21.92 -44.18
CA GLY A 10 16.93 21.02 -44.81
C GLY A 10 17.48 19.61 -45.05
N MET A 11 18.74 19.50 -45.46
CA MET A 11 19.37 18.20 -45.69
C MET A 11 19.63 17.42 -44.40
N LEU A 12 20.00 18.12 -43.31
CA LEU A 12 20.16 17.49 -41.98
C LEU A 12 18.83 16.97 -41.42
N LEU A 13 17.72 17.66 -41.66
CA LEU A 13 16.40 17.24 -41.19
C LEU A 13 15.90 15.97 -41.90
N ILE A 14 16.20 15.84 -43.20
CA ILE A 14 15.87 14.65 -44.00
C ILE A 14 16.70 13.44 -43.55
N ILE A 15 17.99 13.63 -43.25
CA ILE A 15 18.86 12.57 -42.73
C ILE A 15 18.39 12.13 -41.34
N PHE A 16 18.00 13.06 -40.47
CA PHE A 16 17.45 12.74 -39.15
C PHE A 16 16.15 11.95 -39.24
N LEU A 17 15.25 12.31 -40.16
CA LEU A 17 14.00 11.58 -40.42
C LEU A 17 14.24 10.17 -40.98
N MET A 18 15.23 9.98 -41.85
CA MET A 18 15.60 8.64 -42.32
C MET A 18 16.17 7.76 -41.21
N ILE A 19 17.06 8.31 -40.37
CA ILE A 19 17.65 7.55 -39.26
C ILE A 19 16.58 7.15 -38.24
N ALA A 20 15.66 8.08 -37.90
CA ALA A 20 14.54 7.81 -37.00
C ALA A 20 13.57 6.76 -37.58
N GLY A 21 13.35 6.75 -38.89
CA GLY A 21 12.51 5.75 -39.55
C GLY A 21 13.13 4.34 -39.57
N THR A 22 14.45 4.23 -39.68
CA THR A 22 15.14 2.92 -39.72
C THR A 22 15.37 2.28 -38.34
N LEU A 23 15.32 3.06 -37.25
CA LEU A 23 15.50 2.55 -35.88
C LEU A 23 14.22 1.97 -35.24
N TYR A 24 13.06 2.13 -35.89
CA TYR A 24 11.76 1.64 -35.40
C TYR A 24 11.19 0.48 -36.24
N SER A 25 12.05 -0.40 -36.74
CA SER A 25 11.58 -1.71 -37.23
C SER A 25 11.64 -2.72 -36.08
N PRO A 26 10.50 -3.17 -35.52
CA PRO A 26 10.52 -4.24 -34.54
C PRO A 26 10.92 -5.54 -35.25
N LEU A 27 12.09 -6.06 -34.89
CA LEU A 27 12.53 -7.40 -35.22
C LEU A 27 11.41 -8.40 -34.89
N ALA A 28 10.89 -9.05 -35.93
CA ALA A 28 10.05 -10.22 -35.80
C ALA A 28 10.88 -11.39 -35.26
N PHE A 29 10.54 -11.86 -34.06
CA PHE A 29 10.88 -13.19 -33.57
C PHE A 29 9.61 -13.86 -33.02
N ALA A 30 9.38 -15.05 -33.59
CA ALA A 30 8.46 -16.14 -33.28
C ALA A 30 8.37 -16.49 -31.78
N GLU A 31 7.42 -17.25 -31.24
CA GLU A 31 6.08 -17.77 -31.60
C GLU A 31 5.65 -18.57 -30.34
N ASP A 32 4.35 -18.83 -30.17
CA ASP A 32 3.75 -19.87 -29.30
C ASP A 32 3.29 -19.63 -27.84
N LYS A 33 3.24 -18.42 -27.26
CA LYS A 33 2.54 -18.22 -25.95
C LYS A 33 1.70 -16.94 -25.79
N LYS A 34 1.19 -16.37 -26.88
CA LYS A 34 0.58 -15.02 -26.88
C LYS A 34 -0.95 -14.93 -26.97
N GLU A 35 -1.68 -15.97 -27.35
CA GLU A 35 -3.12 -15.83 -27.64
C GLU A 35 -3.96 -15.49 -26.40
N GLU A 36 -3.66 -16.06 -25.24
CA GLU A 36 -4.41 -15.80 -24.00
C GLU A 36 -4.16 -14.38 -23.45
N LYS A 37 -2.95 -13.82 -23.66
CA LYS A 37 -2.62 -12.44 -23.29
C LYS A 37 -3.05 -11.39 -24.32
N LEU A 38 -3.45 -11.79 -25.54
CA LEU A 38 -3.97 -10.86 -26.53
C LEU A 38 -5.45 -10.60 -26.31
N ALA A 39 -6.25 -11.61 -25.96
CA ALA A 39 -7.67 -11.44 -25.69
C ALA A 39 -7.92 -10.44 -24.56
N ASP A 40 -7.21 -10.58 -23.42
CA ASP A 40 -7.28 -9.63 -22.30
C ASP A 40 -6.83 -8.21 -22.68
N LYS A 41 -5.89 -8.08 -23.62
CA LYS A 41 -5.45 -6.77 -24.10
C LYS A 41 -6.43 -6.14 -25.07
N VAL A 42 -7.11 -6.93 -25.91
CA VAL A 42 -8.15 -6.45 -26.82
C VAL A 42 -9.35 -5.97 -26.01
N GLU A 43 -9.80 -6.73 -25.01
CA GLU A 43 -10.91 -6.31 -24.16
C GLU A 43 -10.57 -5.04 -23.35
N LYS A 44 -9.34 -4.93 -22.84
CA LYS A 44 -8.89 -3.72 -22.14
C LYS A 44 -8.78 -2.52 -23.08
N LEU A 45 -8.32 -2.71 -24.31
CA LEU A 45 -8.24 -1.68 -25.33
C LEU A 45 -9.63 -1.22 -25.81
N GLU A 46 -10.60 -2.13 -25.93
CA GLU A 46 -11.99 -1.79 -26.28
C GLU A 46 -12.64 -0.93 -25.18
N ARG A 47 -12.44 -1.28 -23.90
CA ARG A 47 -12.91 -0.46 -22.77
C ARG A 47 -12.22 0.90 -22.70
N GLU A 48 -10.94 1.00 -23.07
CA GLU A 48 -10.23 2.27 -23.15
C GLU A 48 -10.70 3.11 -24.34
N LEU A 49 -11.04 2.49 -25.48
CA LEU A 49 -11.63 3.14 -26.65
C LEU A 49 -13.01 3.70 -26.37
N GLU A 50 -13.87 2.97 -25.66
CA GLU A 50 -15.19 3.48 -25.22
C GLU A 50 -15.04 4.66 -24.26
N LYS A 51 -14.11 4.59 -23.30
CA LYS A 51 -13.83 5.72 -22.41
C LYS A 51 -13.27 6.94 -23.15
N LEU A 52 -12.47 6.73 -24.19
CA LEU A 52 -11.93 7.81 -25.02
C LEU A 52 -13.02 8.45 -25.88
N LYS A 53 -13.93 7.66 -26.48
CA LYS A 53 -15.10 8.19 -27.19
C LYS A 53 -16.02 9.01 -26.30
N ALA A 54 -16.29 8.53 -25.08
CA ALA A 54 -17.08 9.29 -24.10
C ALA A 54 -16.41 10.62 -23.71
N LYS A 55 -15.07 10.68 -23.69
CA LYS A 55 -14.33 11.93 -23.50
C LYS A 55 -14.38 12.83 -24.73
N GLU A 56 -14.31 12.27 -25.93
CA GLU A 56 -14.42 13.01 -27.19
C GLU A 56 -15.79 13.68 -27.32
N GLU A 57 -16.88 12.98 -27.00
CA GLU A 57 -18.23 13.55 -26.94
C GLU A 57 -18.34 14.67 -25.90
N SER A 58 -17.68 14.53 -24.74
CA SER A 58 -17.61 15.59 -23.72
C SER A 58 -16.81 16.81 -24.20
N TYR A 59 -15.76 16.62 -24.99
CA TYR A 59 -14.97 17.70 -25.57
C TYR A 59 -15.75 18.45 -26.65
N ASP A 60 -16.48 17.74 -27.51
CA ASP A 60 -17.34 18.34 -28.52
C ASP A 60 -18.50 19.12 -27.87
N TYR A 61 -19.09 18.59 -26.80
CA TYR A 61 -20.08 19.31 -26.00
C TYR A 61 -19.52 20.62 -25.41
N LEU A 62 -18.36 20.57 -24.76
CA LEU A 62 -17.69 21.75 -24.19
C LEU A 62 -17.29 22.79 -25.26
N LYS A 63 -16.97 22.34 -26.46
CA LYS A 63 -16.65 23.20 -27.60
C LYS A 63 -17.90 23.89 -28.14
N GLU A 64 -19.01 23.17 -28.23
CA GLU A 64 -20.30 23.73 -28.66
C GLU A 64 -20.84 24.72 -27.62
N GLU A 65 -20.68 24.43 -26.32
CA GLU A 65 -21.06 25.34 -25.24
C GLU A 65 -20.22 26.64 -25.27
N ASN A 66 -18.89 26.54 -25.45
CA ASN A 66 -18.03 27.72 -25.61
C ASN A 66 -18.38 28.55 -26.84
N ARG A 67 -18.78 27.90 -27.94
CA ARG A 67 -19.23 28.59 -29.15
C ARG A 67 -20.54 29.35 -28.87
N GLN A 68 -21.51 28.73 -28.21
CA GLN A 68 -22.76 29.38 -27.83
C GLN A 68 -22.54 30.54 -26.86
N TYR A 69 -21.64 30.41 -25.88
CA TYR A 69 -21.26 31.53 -25.02
C TYR A 69 -20.64 32.68 -25.80
N ARG A 70 -19.77 32.39 -26.76
CA ARG A 70 -19.14 33.43 -27.59
C ARG A 70 -20.16 34.17 -28.46
N GLU A 71 -21.06 33.44 -29.10
CA GLU A 71 -22.16 34.01 -29.90
C GLU A 71 -23.14 34.82 -29.03
N PHE A 72 -23.41 34.39 -27.80
CA PHE A 72 -24.23 35.13 -26.83
C PHE A 72 -23.55 36.44 -26.40
N VAL A 73 -22.26 36.39 -26.04
CA VAL A 73 -21.48 37.55 -25.61
C VAL A 73 -21.34 38.57 -26.74
N GLU A 74 -21.06 38.14 -27.97
CA GLU A 74 -21.00 39.03 -29.14
C GLU A 74 -22.35 39.73 -29.37
N LYS A 75 -23.46 38.98 -29.25
CA LYS A 75 -24.82 39.53 -29.39
C LYS A 75 -25.21 40.50 -28.26
N GLU A 76 -24.78 40.26 -27.03
CA GLU A 76 -25.00 41.20 -25.93
C GLU A 76 -24.12 42.45 -26.07
N TRP A 77 -22.88 42.31 -26.54
CA TRP A 77 -22.00 43.45 -26.82
C TRP A 77 -22.56 44.36 -27.91
N ASP A 78 -23.10 43.79 -28.99
CA ASP A 78 -23.74 44.58 -30.04
C ASP A 78 -24.95 45.36 -29.51
N ARG A 79 -25.80 44.72 -28.70
CA ARG A 79 -26.93 45.39 -28.03
C ARG A 79 -26.48 46.47 -27.07
N PHE A 80 -25.41 46.22 -26.30
CA PHE A 80 -24.85 47.21 -25.38
C PHE A 80 -24.29 48.41 -26.14
N LEU A 81 -23.54 48.19 -27.22
CA LEU A 81 -23.00 49.26 -28.06
C LEU A 81 -24.12 50.07 -28.72
N GLU A 82 -25.20 49.43 -29.17
CA GLU A 82 -26.37 50.10 -29.74
C GLU A 82 -27.08 51.00 -28.71
N VAL A 83 -27.32 50.49 -27.50
CA VAL A 83 -27.89 51.28 -26.38
C VAL A 83 -26.96 52.41 -25.98
N PHE A 84 -25.65 52.16 -25.93
CA PHE A 84 -24.63 53.15 -25.61
C PHE A 84 -24.59 54.27 -26.65
N LEU A 85 -24.68 53.94 -27.95
CA LEU A 85 -24.75 54.90 -29.06
C LEU A 85 -26.00 55.78 -29.00
N ILE A 86 -27.13 55.27 -28.51
CA ILE A 86 -28.36 56.06 -28.31
C ILE A 86 -28.24 56.97 -27.08
N LEU A 87 -27.60 56.50 -26.01
CA LEU A 87 -27.41 57.28 -24.78
C LEU A 87 -26.35 58.36 -24.90
N LEU A 88 -25.31 58.15 -25.70
CA LEU A 88 -24.19 59.08 -25.87
C LEU A 88 -24.65 60.50 -26.30
N PRO A 89 -25.51 60.69 -27.32
CA PRO A 89 -26.00 62.02 -27.67
C PRO A 89 -26.86 62.64 -26.57
N ILE A 90 -27.62 61.86 -25.79
CA ILE A 90 -28.39 62.34 -24.63
C ILE A 90 -27.45 62.84 -23.54
N ILE A 91 -26.41 62.07 -23.22
CA ILE A 91 -25.38 62.45 -22.25
C ILE A 91 -24.65 63.70 -22.71
N VAL A 92 -24.27 63.78 -24.00
CA VAL A 92 -23.60 64.96 -24.58
C VAL A 92 -24.53 66.18 -24.58
N THR A 93 -25.83 66.03 -24.84
CA THR A 93 -26.78 67.16 -24.75
C THR A 93 -27.03 67.60 -23.32
N VAL A 94 -27.14 66.69 -22.36
CA VAL A 94 -27.28 67.03 -20.94
C VAL A 94 -26.02 67.71 -20.42
N ILE A 95 -24.83 67.17 -20.72
CA ILE A 95 -23.55 67.78 -20.34
C ILE A 95 -23.37 69.13 -21.05
N GLY A 96 -23.70 69.23 -22.34
CA GLY A 96 -23.64 70.48 -23.10
C GLY A 96 -24.59 71.55 -22.53
N ALA A 97 -25.82 71.18 -22.19
CA ALA A 97 -26.79 72.08 -21.56
C ALA A 97 -26.34 72.51 -20.16
N VAL A 98 -25.78 71.59 -19.36
CA VAL A 98 -25.22 71.89 -18.03
C VAL A 98 -24.00 72.80 -18.15
N LEU A 99 -23.10 72.59 -19.11
CA LEU A 99 -21.94 73.44 -19.35
C LEU A 99 -22.35 74.85 -19.76
N ILE A 100 -23.32 75.01 -20.68
CA ILE A 100 -23.85 76.32 -21.10
C ILE A 100 -24.58 77.03 -19.94
N PHE A 101 -25.31 76.29 -19.11
CA PHE A 101 -26.03 76.83 -17.97
C PHE A 101 -25.10 77.27 -16.81
N LEU A 102 -23.96 76.59 -16.65
CA LEU A 102 -22.97 76.89 -15.61
C LEU A 102 -21.93 77.94 -16.02
N ASP A 103 -21.79 78.26 -17.31
CA ASP A 103 -20.77 79.20 -17.81
C ASP A 103 -21.04 80.66 -17.40
N PHE A 104 -22.29 81.03 -17.10
CA PHE A 104 -22.67 82.44 -16.86
C PHE A 104 -22.76 82.86 -15.39
N LYS A 105 -22.61 81.93 -14.44
CA LYS A 105 -22.61 82.26 -13.01
C LYS A 105 -21.78 81.22 -12.29
N SER A 106 -20.66 81.64 -11.69
CA SER A 106 -19.97 80.90 -10.62
C SER A 106 -18.75 80.02 -10.98
N MET A 107 -17.99 80.27 -12.05
CA MET A 107 -16.72 79.52 -12.30
C MET A 107 -15.71 79.55 -11.12
N ARG A 108 -15.73 80.61 -10.30
CA ARG A 108 -14.83 80.77 -9.15
C ARG A 108 -15.37 80.13 -7.86
N ASP A 109 -16.69 80.21 -7.64
CA ASP A 109 -17.37 79.63 -6.47
C ASP A 109 -17.70 78.13 -6.67
N ILE A 110 -17.85 77.67 -7.91
CA ILE A 110 -17.90 76.25 -8.26
C ILE A 110 -16.53 75.63 -8.03
N ARG A 111 -15.43 76.26 -8.44
CA ARG A 111 -14.08 75.71 -8.18
C ARG A 111 -13.76 75.55 -6.69
N SER A 112 -14.18 76.48 -5.84
CA SER A 112 -13.98 76.36 -4.39
C SER A 112 -14.82 75.23 -3.79
N ARG A 113 -16.13 75.19 -4.09
CA ARG A 113 -17.02 74.13 -3.60
C ARG A 113 -16.66 72.75 -4.15
N LEU A 114 -16.21 72.66 -5.40
CA LEU A 114 -15.81 71.41 -6.06
C LEU A 114 -14.46 70.95 -5.53
N ASN A 115 -13.53 71.85 -5.18
CA ASN A 115 -12.32 71.49 -4.45
C ASN A 115 -12.60 71.04 -3.01
N GLU A 116 -13.53 71.69 -2.29
CA GLU A 116 -13.95 71.24 -0.95
C GLU A 116 -14.65 69.88 -1.01
N GLN A 117 -15.57 69.67 -1.96
CA GLN A 117 -16.23 68.39 -2.18
C GLN A 117 -15.24 67.31 -2.63
N LYS A 118 -14.27 67.64 -3.48
CA LYS A 118 -13.20 66.73 -3.86
C LYS A 118 -12.33 66.35 -2.67
N MET A 119 -11.99 67.31 -1.81
CA MET A 119 -11.18 67.05 -0.62
C MET A 119 -11.95 66.24 0.44
N GLN A 120 -13.26 66.48 0.59
CA GLN A 120 -14.14 65.66 1.42
C GLN A 120 -14.31 64.24 0.85
N ALA A 121 -14.56 64.12 -0.45
CA ALA A 121 -14.68 62.84 -1.13
C ALA A 121 -13.35 62.04 -1.07
N GLU A 122 -12.20 62.68 -1.26
CA GLU A 122 -10.89 62.04 -1.11
C GLU A 122 -10.65 61.55 0.32
N ASN A 123 -11.04 62.32 1.35
CA ASN A 123 -10.96 61.90 2.75
C ASN A 123 -11.94 60.78 3.11
N GLU A 124 -13.15 60.77 2.55
CA GLU A 124 -14.11 59.68 2.75
C GLU A 124 -13.67 58.41 2.03
N LEU A 125 -13.10 58.55 0.82
CA LEU A 125 -12.60 57.45 0.00
C LEU A 125 -11.32 56.86 0.59
N SER A 126 -10.45 57.69 1.20
CA SER A 126 -9.28 57.20 1.96
C SER A 126 -9.71 56.40 3.18
N LYS A 127 -10.69 56.90 3.96
CA LYS A 127 -11.25 56.19 5.12
C LYS A 127 -11.97 54.89 4.71
N ALA A 128 -12.71 54.90 3.60
CA ALA A 128 -13.36 53.71 3.08
C ALA A 128 -12.33 52.66 2.62
N ARG A 129 -11.25 53.09 1.94
CA ARG A 129 -10.14 52.20 1.57
C ARG A 129 -9.45 51.60 2.78
N GLU A 130 -9.22 52.39 3.82
CA GLU A 130 -8.58 51.93 5.06
C GLU A 130 -9.43 50.87 5.75
N LYS A 131 -10.75 51.09 5.86
CA LYS A 131 -11.69 50.08 6.39
C LYS A 131 -11.73 48.81 5.56
N ILE A 132 -11.84 48.92 4.22
CA ILE A 132 -11.83 47.76 3.33
C ILE A 132 -10.51 47.00 3.47
N HIS A 133 -9.38 47.70 3.63
CA HIS A 133 -8.09 47.07 3.83
C HIS A 133 -8.01 46.35 5.18
N GLU A 134 -8.47 46.97 6.26
CA GLU A 134 -8.54 46.33 7.58
C GLU A 134 -9.44 45.09 7.58
N GLU A 135 -10.63 45.18 6.98
CA GLU A 135 -11.56 44.06 6.85
C GLU A 135 -10.96 42.92 6.01
N ALA A 136 -10.34 43.23 4.87
CA ALA A 136 -9.67 42.24 4.03
C ALA A 136 -8.48 41.58 4.74
N VAL A 137 -7.71 42.34 5.53
CA VAL A 137 -6.59 41.79 6.33
C VAL A 137 -7.11 40.90 7.45
N GLN A 138 -8.22 41.26 8.10
CA GLN A 138 -8.85 40.41 9.12
C GLN A 138 -9.37 39.11 8.51
N GLU A 139 -10.09 39.17 7.38
CA GLU A 139 -10.60 37.99 6.68
C GLU A 139 -9.46 37.09 6.19
N LEU A 140 -8.38 37.67 5.67
CA LEU A 140 -7.23 36.89 5.22
C LEU A 140 -6.54 36.20 6.40
N ASN A 141 -6.48 36.85 7.57
CA ASN A 141 -5.94 36.25 8.78
C ASN A 141 -6.83 35.12 9.33
N THR A 142 -8.16 35.25 9.28
CA THR A 142 -9.07 34.17 9.69
C THR A 142 -8.97 32.98 8.75
N VAL A 143 -9.02 33.20 7.42
CA VAL A 143 -8.84 32.13 6.42
C VAL A 143 -7.49 31.44 6.60
N ARG A 144 -6.42 32.19 6.87
CA ARG A 144 -5.09 31.61 7.12
C ARG A 144 -5.06 30.75 8.39
N GLN A 145 -5.73 31.19 9.46
CA GLN A 145 -5.83 30.41 10.69
C GLN A 145 -6.65 29.13 10.49
N ASP A 146 -7.77 29.20 9.79
CA ASP A 146 -8.62 28.05 9.54
C ASP A 146 -7.95 27.04 8.61
N THR A 147 -7.31 27.52 7.54
CA THR A 147 -6.51 26.66 6.64
C THR A 147 -5.39 25.95 7.42
N ARG A 148 -4.72 26.66 8.34
CA ARG A 148 -3.69 26.07 9.19
C ARG A 148 -4.27 24.99 10.12
N LYS A 149 -5.41 25.23 10.74
CA LYS A 149 -6.08 24.23 11.60
C LYS A 149 -6.49 22.99 10.82
N ILE A 150 -7.04 23.15 9.61
CA ILE A 150 -7.42 22.04 8.74
C ILE A 150 -6.15 21.24 8.36
N ALA A 151 -5.09 21.92 7.92
CA ALA A 151 -3.83 21.25 7.58
C ALA A 151 -3.21 20.51 8.79
N GLU A 152 -3.24 21.10 9.98
CA GLU A 152 -2.75 20.46 11.22
C GLU A 152 -3.60 19.23 11.59
N GLN A 153 -4.92 19.29 11.41
CA GLN A 153 -5.82 18.16 11.64
C GLN A 153 -5.62 17.03 10.63
N GLU A 154 -5.51 17.35 9.35
CA GLU A 154 -5.24 16.37 8.29
C GLU A 154 -3.87 15.72 8.49
N PHE A 155 -2.85 16.52 8.78
CA PHE A 155 -1.49 16.03 9.04
C PHE A 155 -1.47 15.12 10.27
N LYS A 156 -2.16 15.49 11.35
CA LYS A 156 -2.32 14.64 12.53
C LYS A 156 -3.02 13.32 12.18
N GLY A 157 -4.09 13.38 11.37
CA GLY A 157 -4.81 12.18 10.93
C GLY A 157 -3.96 11.26 10.05
N VAL A 158 -3.07 11.79 9.21
CA VAL A 158 -2.11 10.99 8.44
C VAL A 158 -1.08 10.36 9.36
N LEU A 159 -0.51 11.11 10.30
CA LEU A 159 0.47 10.60 11.27
C LEU A 159 -0.10 9.47 12.14
N GLU A 160 -1.33 9.61 12.62
CA GLU A 160 -2.00 8.59 13.43
C GLU A 160 -2.19 7.29 12.63
N LYS A 161 -2.61 7.39 11.36
CA LYS A 161 -2.75 6.22 10.47
C LYS A 161 -1.42 5.52 10.22
N GLU A 162 -0.37 6.28 9.89
CA GLU A 162 0.97 5.71 9.67
C GLU A 162 1.54 5.08 10.95
N LEU A 163 1.29 5.69 12.11
CA LEU A 163 1.69 5.14 13.40
C LEU A 163 0.96 3.84 13.73
N ASP A 164 -0.33 3.74 13.42
CA ASP A 164 -1.10 2.51 13.59
C ASP A 164 -0.62 1.38 12.68
N VAL A 165 -0.32 1.69 11.42
CA VAL A 165 0.28 0.73 10.47
C VAL A 165 1.62 0.24 10.99
N LEU A 166 2.50 1.16 11.41
CA LEU A 166 3.81 0.81 11.95
C LEU A 166 3.70 -0.02 13.23
N LYS A 167 2.76 0.30 14.11
CA LYS A 167 2.50 -0.46 15.34
C LYS A 167 2.05 -1.88 15.02
N HIS A 168 1.19 -2.06 14.02
CA HIS A 168 0.76 -3.38 13.56
C HIS A 168 1.94 -4.18 12.98
N GLU A 169 2.79 -3.56 12.17
CA GLU A 169 3.98 -4.21 11.61
C GLU A 169 4.98 -4.62 12.69
N VAL A 170 5.25 -3.74 13.66
CA VAL A 170 6.13 -4.04 14.81
C VAL A 170 5.57 -5.19 15.64
N ASN A 171 4.26 -5.21 15.91
CA ASN A 171 3.63 -6.31 16.62
C ASN A 171 3.75 -7.62 15.85
N SER A 172 3.49 -7.59 14.54
CA SER A 172 3.61 -8.78 13.67
C SER A 172 5.05 -9.30 13.63
N LEU A 173 6.04 -8.41 13.56
CA LEU A 173 7.45 -8.77 13.58
C LEU A 173 7.85 -9.36 14.93
N ASN A 174 7.34 -8.81 16.04
CA ASN A 174 7.58 -9.34 17.38
C ASN A 174 6.96 -10.73 17.54
N GLU A 175 5.75 -10.96 17.03
CA GLU A 175 5.14 -12.30 17.00
C GLU A 175 5.98 -13.30 16.20
N LEU A 176 6.49 -12.90 15.03
CA LEU A 176 7.38 -13.75 14.23
C LEU A 176 8.70 -14.03 14.94
N ALA A 177 9.29 -13.04 15.59
CA ALA A 177 10.52 -13.19 16.37
C ALA A 177 10.32 -14.12 17.57
N GLN A 178 9.19 -14.00 18.28
CA GLN A 178 8.83 -14.90 19.37
C GLN A 178 8.61 -16.34 18.88
N ARG A 179 7.90 -16.51 17.76
CA ARG A 179 7.72 -17.82 17.11
C ARG A 179 9.07 -18.45 16.75
N GLU A 180 9.93 -17.71 16.08
CA GLU A 180 11.27 -18.21 15.71
C GLU A 180 12.11 -18.53 16.96
N SER A 181 12.06 -17.69 17.99
CA SER A 181 12.71 -17.95 19.28
C SER A 181 12.23 -19.26 19.90
N ARG A 182 10.92 -19.51 19.93
CA ARG A 182 10.36 -20.77 20.44
C ARG A 182 10.87 -21.97 19.69
N PHE A 183 10.85 -21.92 18.35
CA PHE A 183 11.38 -22.98 17.50
C PHE A 183 12.87 -23.25 17.78
N LEU A 184 13.68 -22.20 17.95
CA LEU A 184 15.10 -22.33 18.28
C LEU A 184 15.35 -22.87 19.69
N GLN A 185 14.41 -22.65 20.61
CA GLN A 185 14.49 -23.12 21.99
C GLN A 185 13.99 -24.55 22.18
N SER A 186 13.12 -25.05 21.29
CA SER A 186 12.60 -26.42 21.37
C SER A 186 13.71 -27.47 21.36
N ASN A 187 13.68 -28.40 22.30
CA ASN A 187 14.56 -29.55 22.34
C ASN A 187 13.92 -30.73 21.62
N ILE A 188 14.48 -31.06 20.46
CA ILE A 188 13.93 -32.07 19.55
C ILE A 188 14.87 -33.27 19.58
N ILE A 189 14.34 -34.44 19.89
CA ILE A 189 15.08 -35.70 19.81
C ILE A 189 14.73 -36.41 18.51
N ALA A 190 15.73 -36.66 17.67
CA ALA A 190 15.57 -37.41 16.43
C ALA A 190 16.19 -38.82 16.58
N LEU A 191 15.35 -39.83 16.61
CA LEU A 191 15.74 -41.24 16.58
C LEU A 191 15.86 -41.68 15.11
N SER A 192 17.08 -41.84 14.62
CA SER A 192 17.37 -41.97 13.18
C SER A 192 18.23 -43.19 12.84
N LYS A 193 18.09 -43.69 11.59
CA LYS A 193 19.04 -44.59 10.92
C LYS A 193 20.02 -43.86 10.00
N GLY A 194 19.84 -42.55 9.82
CA GLY A 194 20.72 -41.65 9.06
C GLY A 194 20.01 -40.82 7.99
N GLU A 195 18.76 -41.11 7.63
CA GLU A 195 18.03 -40.29 6.63
C GLU A 195 17.46 -39.01 7.23
N LEU A 196 16.94 -39.07 8.46
CA LEU A 196 16.43 -37.88 9.15
C LEU A 196 17.52 -36.81 9.30
N GLU A 197 18.75 -37.21 9.59
CA GLU A 197 19.87 -36.27 9.74
C GLU A 197 20.04 -35.44 8.47
N LYS A 198 20.04 -36.07 7.29
CA LYS A 198 20.16 -35.37 6.00
C LYS A 198 19.00 -34.42 5.73
N LEU A 199 17.78 -34.83 6.06
CA LEU A 199 16.56 -34.05 5.81
C LEU A 199 16.39 -32.88 6.77
N LEU A 200 16.85 -33.02 8.01
CA LEU A 200 16.72 -32.03 9.07
C LEU A 200 17.96 -31.15 9.21
N THR A 201 19.11 -31.51 8.60
CA THR A 201 20.31 -30.65 8.52
C THR A 201 20.01 -29.21 8.08
N PRO A 202 19.13 -28.94 7.08
CA PRO A 202 18.80 -27.58 6.69
C PRO A 202 18.08 -26.76 7.78
N MET A 203 17.45 -27.43 8.73
CA MET A 203 16.89 -26.79 9.93
C MET A 203 18.08 -26.42 10.82
N LYS A 204 18.54 -25.17 10.71
CA LYS A 204 19.66 -24.60 11.49
C LYS A 204 19.38 -24.50 13.01
N SER A 205 18.41 -25.25 13.53
CA SER A 205 18.10 -25.27 14.95
C SER A 205 19.20 -26.02 15.70
N LYS A 206 19.82 -25.33 16.67
CA LYS A 206 20.96 -25.85 17.45
C LYS A 206 20.60 -26.99 18.43
N LYS A 207 19.33 -27.42 18.48
CA LYS A 207 18.79 -28.32 19.50
C LYS A 207 18.11 -29.58 18.95
N ILE A 208 18.30 -29.91 17.68
CA ILE A 208 17.94 -31.25 17.19
C ILE A 208 19.07 -32.20 17.56
N ASN A 209 18.82 -33.07 18.54
CA ASN A 209 19.76 -34.07 18.99
C ASN A 209 19.46 -35.41 18.31
N TYR A 210 20.41 -35.90 17.52
CA TYR A 210 20.27 -37.16 16.79
C TYR A 210 20.79 -38.33 17.62
N TYR A 211 20.00 -39.39 17.72
CA TYR A 211 20.37 -40.61 18.41
C TYR A 211 20.04 -41.83 17.56
N PRO A 212 20.81 -42.92 17.66
CA PRO A 212 20.48 -44.16 16.99
C PRO A 212 19.21 -44.80 17.58
N LEU A 213 18.50 -45.59 16.78
CA LEU A 213 17.26 -46.29 17.18
C LEU A 213 17.42 -47.24 18.38
N THR A 214 18.66 -47.64 18.69
CA THR A 214 18.99 -48.53 19.82
C THR A 214 19.10 -47.80 21.15
N THR A 215 19.01 -46.46 21.17
CA THR A 215 19.17 -45.65 22.38
C THR A 215 18.03 -45.86 23.36
N ASP A 216 18.35 -45.89 24.66
CA ASP A 216 17.32 -45.97 25.71
C ASP A 216 16.58 -44.64 25.87
N LEU A 217 15.40 -44.56 25.26
CA LEU A 217 14.54 -43.39 25.31
C LEU A 217 14.13 -43.03 26.75
N ASN A 218 13.97 -44.00 27.67
CA ASN A 218 13.62 -43.69 29.06
C ASN A 218 14.70 -42.87 29.75
N GLN A 219 15.97 -43.18 29.46
CA GLN A 219 17.09 -42.45 30.02
C GLN A 219 17.14 -41.03 29.45
N LEU A 220 16.92 -40.86 28.14
CA LEU A 220 16.87 -39.55 27.50
C LEU A 220 15.76 -38.66 28.07
N LEU A 221 14.54 -39.20 28.22
CA LEU A 221 13.39 -38.50 28.79
C LEU A 221 13.56 -38.13 30.27
N LYS A 222 14.48 -38.77 30.99
CA LYS A 222 14.81 -38.43 32.40
C LYS A 222 15.92 -37.38 32.49
N GLN A 223 16.85 -37.36 31.55
CA GLN A 223 18.03 -36.51 31.57
C GLN A 223 17.81 -35.16 30.87
N GLN A 224 16.89 -35.10 29.91
CA GLN A 224 16.65 -33.94 29.08
C GLN A 224 15.17 -33.56 29.12
N GLU A 225 14.91 -32.27 29.07
CA GLU A 225 13.57 -31.74 28.81
C GLU A 225 13.31 -31.86 27.31
N VAL A 226 12.42 -32.76 26.90
CA VAL A 226 12.16 -33.08 25.50
C VAL A 226 10.82 -32.52 25.09
N ASP A 227 10.79 -31.75 24.01
CA ASP A 227 9.57 -31.12 23.51
C ASP A 227 8.92 -31.95 22.39
N ILE A 228 9.74 -32.50 21.49
CA ILE A 228 9.28 -33.24 20.31
C ILE A 228 10.19 -34.45 20.08
N ILE A 229 9.58 -35.58 19.73
CA ILE A 229 10.29 -36.78 19.28
C ILE A 229 10.04 -36.97 17.80
N VAL A 230 11.11 -37.14 17.03
CA VAL A 230 11.05 -37.50 15.61
C VAL A 230 11.62 -38.91 15.47
N TYR A 231 10.87 -39.82 14.88
CA TYR A 231 11.24 -41.23 14.75
C TYR A 231 11.30 -41.63 13.28
N GLU A 232 12.41 -42.21 12.85
CA GLU A 232 12.56 -42.81 11.53
C GLU A 232 12.00 -44.23 11.54
N TYR A 233 10.89 -44.43 10.82
CA TYR A 233 10.20 -45.72 10.78
C TYR A 233 11.13 -46.83 10.29
N ALA A 234 11.27 -47.87 11.10
CA ALA A 234 12.24 -48.92 10.88
C ALA A 234 11.67 -50.17 10.24
N GLY A 235 10.34 -50.27 10.13
CA GLY A 235 9.63 -51.40 9.54
C GLY A 235 9.95 -51.62 8.07
N SER A 236 9.98 -52.88 7.66
CA SER A 236 10.10 -53.29 6.26
C SER A 236 8.73 -53.71 5.71
N LYS A 237 8.58 -53.86 4.39
CA LYS A 237 7.28 -54.22 3.77
C LYS A 237 6.68 -55.48 4.38
N GLY A 238 5.62 -55.32 5.18
CA GLY A 238 4.89 -56.40 5.83
C GLY A 238 5.45 -56.86 7.18
N GLN A 239 6.54 -56.26 7.65
CA GLN A 239 7.09 -56.51 8.99
C GLN A 239 6.71 -55.37 9.93
N THR A 240 6.37 -55.71 11.17
CA THR A 240 6.07 -54.74 12.22
C THR A 240 7.35 -54.15 12.80
N ASP A 241 7.29 -52.89 13.19
CA ASP A 241 8.40 -52.19 13.83
C ASP A 241 8.35 -52.35 15.36
N GLU A 242 9.09 -53.35 15.87
CA GLU A 242 9.18 -53.62 17.31
C GLU A 242 9.80 -52.45 18.11
N VAL A 243 10.61 -51.60 17.48
CA VAL A 243 11.21 -50.43 18.14
C VAL A 243 10.13 -49.38 18.35
N LEU A 244 9.31 -49.12 17.33
CA LEU A 244 8.17 -48.20 17.44
C LEU A 244 7.20 -48.62 18.54
N GLY A 245 6.83 -49.90 18.60
CA GLY A 245 5.96 -50.42 19.65
C GLY A 245 6.53 -50.24 21.07
N ARG A 246 7.86 -50.32 21.23
CA ARG A 246 8.53 -50.01 22.51
C ARG A 246 8.49 -48.52 22.84
N ILE A 247 8.74 -47.67 21.86
CA ILE A 247 8.67 -46.21 22.02
C ILE A 247 7.28 -45.78 22.47
N LEU A 248 6.22 -46.26 21.81
CA LEU A 248 4.84 -45.91 22.16
C LEU A 248 4.48 -46.37 23.58
N LYS A 249 4.94 -47.55 24.01
CA LYS A 249 4.76 -48.01 25.40
C LYS A 249 5.48 -47.12 26.42
N ILE A 250 6.67 -46.62 26.09
CA ILE A 250 7.41 -45.68 26.94
C ILE A 250 6.65 -44.36 27.04
N LEU A 251 6.15 -43.83 25.93
CA LEU A 251 5.39 -42.58 25.91
C LEU A 251 4.03 -42.70 26.62
N GLY A 252 3.34 -43.83 26.46
CA GLY A 252 2.11 -44.12 27.20
C GLY A 252 2.34 -44.11 28.72
N LYS A 253 3.39 -44.76 29.20
CA LYS A 253 3.77 -44.71 30.63
C LYS A 253 4.16 -43.30 31.09
N TYR A 254 4.86 -42.55 30.24
CA TYR A 254 5.25 -41.17 30.54
C TYR A 254 4.02 -40.27 30.75
N GLU A 255 2.96 -40.48 29.97
CA GLU A 255 1.66 -39.80 30.12
C GLU A 255 0.90 -40.28 31.37
N GLU A 256 0.89 -41.59 31.64
CA GLU A 256 0.29 -42.18 32.86
C GLU A 256 0.93 -41.66 34.15
N ASP A 257 2.24 -41.37 34.13
CA ASP A 257 3.00 -40.79 35.25
C ASP A 257 2.65 -39.30 35.52
N GLY A 258 1.64 -38.75 34.83
CA GLY A 258 1.13 -37.40 35.03
C GLY A 258 1.95 -36.31 34.35
N LYS A 259 2.84 -36.68 33.42
CA LYS A 259 3.59 -35.72 32.60
C LYS A 259 2.85 -35.40 31.31
N ASP A 260 3.15 -34.24 30.73
CA ASP A 260 2.56 -33.85 29.45
C ASP A 260 2.97 -34.86 28.37
N SER A 261 1.95 -35.43 27.70
CA SER A 261 2.12 -36.33 26.56
C SER A 261 3.06 -35.69 25.52
N LEU A 262 3.99 -36.42 24.94
CA LEU A 262 4.97 -35.84 24.01
C LEU A 262 4.55 -36.08 22.55
N PRO A 263 4.54 -35.06 21.68
CA PRO A 263 4.27 -35.28 20.26
C PRO A 263 5.38 -36.13 19.64
N ILE A 264 4.99 -37.18 18.92
CA ILE A 264 5.89 -38.04 18.15
C ILE A 264 5.57 -37.90 16.66
N VAL A 265 6.55 -37.47 15.88
CA VAL A 265 6.49 -37.41 14.41
C VAL A 265 7.19 -38.66 13.87
N VAL A 266 6.45 -39.52 13.19
CA VAL A 266 6.99 -40.72 12.55
C VAL A 266 7.27 -40.40 11.09
N TYR A 267 8.55 -40.30 10.74
CA TYR A 267 8.99 -40.19 9.36
C TYR A 267 9.04 -41.58 8.73
N TYR A 268 8.23 -41.78 7.69
CA TYR A 268 8.22 -42.99 6.89
C TYR A 268 8.41 -42.60 5.42
N PRO A 269 9.58 -42.91 4.81
CA PRO A 269 9.77 -42.69 3.38
C PRO A 269 8.89 -43.64 2.54
N ASP A 270 8.56 -44.81 3.10
CA ASP A 270 7.70 -45.85 2.52
C ASP A 270 6.34 -45.98 3.26
N ARG A 271 5.48 -46.93 2.88
CA ARG A 271 4.21 -47.18 3.59
C ARG A 271 4.44 -47.84 4.95
N VAL A 272 3.83 -47.29 5.99
CA VAL A 272 3.70 -47.91 7.32
C VAL A 272 2.81 -49.17 7.22
N ASN A 273 3.17 -50.23 7.93
CA ASN A 273 2.35 -51.43 8.05
C ASN A 273 0.99 -51.08 8.71
N ASN A 274 -0.10 -51.70 8.26
CA ASN A 274 -1.43 -51.47 8.84
C ASN A 274 -1.46 -51.73 10.36
N SER A 275 -0.78 -52.78 10.84
CA SER A 275 -0.73 -53.07 12.28
C SER A 275 -0.03 -51.97 13.09
N ASP A 276 1.07 -51.41 12.58
CA ASP A 276 1.79 -50.33 13.26
C ASP A 276 1.00 -49.02 13.16
N ARG A 277 0.30 -48.80 12.05
CA ARG A 277 -0.58 -47.66 11.85
C ARG A 277 -1.72 -47.64 12.87
N ASP A 278 -2.33 -48.79 13.13
CA ASP A 278 -3.40 -48.91 14.12
C ASP A 278 -2.87 -48.57 15.52
N CYS A 279 -1.70 -49.13 15.91
CA CYS A 279 -1.05 -48.79 17.18
C CYS A 279 -0.66 -47.31 17.31
N LEU A 280 -0.32 -46.65 16.19
CA LEU A 280 -0.02 -45.22 16.18
C LEU A 280 -1.28 -44.38 16.39
N GLN A 281 -2.41 -44.77 15.82
CA GLN A 281 -3.67 -44.05 15.98
C GLN A 281 -4.19 -44.08 17.42
N ASP A 282 -3.84 -45.10 18.19
CA ASP A 282 -4.18 -45.20 19.61
C ASP A 282 -3.45 -44.15 20.46
N TYR A 283 -2.30 -43.63 20.00
CA TYR A 283 -1.58 -42.58 20.71
C TYR A 283 -2.19 -41.19 20.44
N LYS A 284 -2.74 -40.57 21.50
CA LYS A 284 -3.55 -39.34 21.41
C LYS A 284 -2.90 -38.19 20.61
N LYS A 285 -1.59 -37.98 20.76
CA LYS A 285 -0.86 -36.91 20.06
C LYS A 285 -0.36 -37.29 18.67
N PHE A 286 -0.47 -38.56 18.25
CA PHE A 286 0.00 -39.02 16.95
C PHE A 286 -0.74 -38.35 15.78
N ILE A 287 -2.07 -38.28 15.85
CA ILE A 287 -2.90 -37.71 14.77
C ILE A 287 -2.53 -36.24 14.51
N ILE A 288 -2.26 -35.49 15.58
CA ILE A 288 -1.87 -34.07 15.51
C ILE A 288 -0.43 -33.93 15.01
N ALA A 289 0.48 -34.82 15.43
CA ALA A 289 1.88 -34.75 15.07
C ALA A 289 2.20 -35.26 13.65
N ASN A 290 1.29 -36.02 13.04
CA ASN A 290 1.49 -36.68 11.75
C ASN A 290 0.40 -36.32 10.74
N THR A 291 0.04 -35.03 10.71
CA THR A 291 -0.80 -34.48 9.64
C THR A 291 -0.11 -34.62 8.29
N PRO A 292 -0.86 -34.71 7.16
CA PRO A 292 -0.31 -34.91 5.82
C PRO A 292 0.37 -33.64 5.27
N VAL A 293 1.41 -33.19 5.95
CA VAL A 293 2.30 -32.08 5.58
C VAL A 293 3.75 -32.57 5.59
N SER A 294 4.68 -31.73 5.13
CA SER A 294 6.09 -32.09 5.15
C SER A 294 6.59 -32.31 6.58
N LEU A 295 7.59 -33.18 6.75
CA LEU A 295 8.26 -33.44 8.04
C LEU A 295 8.72 -32.13 8.73
N ILE A 296 9.32 -31.23 7.95
CA ILE A 296 9.79 -29.92 8.41
C ILE A 296 8.61 -29.08 8.91
N SER A 297 7.50 -29.05 8.17
CA SER A 297 6.28 -28.33 8.55
C SER A 297 5.67 -28.86 9.84
N ASN A 298 5.65 -30.20 10.04
CA ASN A 298 5.18 -30.81 11.28
C ASN A 298 6.07 -30.42 12.46
N ILE A 299 7.39 -30.56 12.35
CA ILE A 299 8.34 -30.21 13.41
C ILE A 299 8.23 -28.73 13.78
N TYR A 300 8.22 -27.85 12.77
CA TYR A 300 8.06 -26.42 12.99
C TYR A 300 6.72 -26.10 13.67
N SER A 301 5.60 -26.66 13.19
CA SER A 301 4.29 -26.41 13.78
C SER A 301 4.18 -26.89 15.22
N LEU A 302 4.72 -28.08 15.52
CA LEU A 302 4.72 -28.65 16.86
C LEU A 302 5.57 -27.83 17.84
N SER A 303 6.67 -27.24 17.38
CA SER A 303 7.54 -26.39 18.22
C SER A 303 6.83 -25.15 18.77
N HIS A 304 5.82 -24.65 18.04
CA HIS A 304 5.01 -23.51 18.49
C HIS A 304 3.93 -23.91 19.50
N VAL A 305 3.49 -25.17 19.49
CA VAL A 305 2.37 -25.66 20.29
C VAL A 305 2.85 -26.35 21.56
N PHE A 306 3.97 -27.07 21.49
CA PHE A 306 4.51 -27.89 22.55
C PHE A 306 5.91 -27.38 22.92
N LEU A 307 5.95 -26.23 23.60
CA LEU A 307 7.15 -25.77 24.30
C LEU A 307 6.97 -26.09 25.79
N SER A 308 7.91 -26.84 26.36
CA SER A 308 8.01 -27.01 27.80
C SER A 308 8.20 -25.65 28.48
N LYS A 309 7.56 -25.50 29.64
CA LYS A 309 7.00 -24.28 30.24
C LYS A 309 8.00 -23.22 30.74
N SER A 310 9.17 -23.05 30.12
CA SER A 310 10.22 -22.15 30.62
C SER A 310 9.93 -20.64 30.41
N GLU A 311 9.01 -20.26 29.53
CA GLU A 311 8.76 -18.84 29.17
C GLU A 311 7.79 -18.07 30.10
N GLU A 312 7.09 -18.71 31.06
CA GLU A 312 6.20 -17.99 32.01
C GLU A 312 6.95 -16.97 32.90
N SER A 313 8.29 -17.00 32.90
CA SER A 313 9.16 -16.12 33.68
C SER A 313 9.72 -14.90 32.91
N VAL A 314 9.75 -14.92 31.58
CA VAL A 314 10.42 -13.85 30.79
C VAL A 314 9.44 -12.75 30.35
N GLY A 315 8.17 -13.09 30.14
CA GLY A 315 7.14 -12.14 29.70
C GLY A 315 6.72 -11.08 30.72
N LYS A 316 7.10 -11.21 32.01
CA LYS A 316 6.76 -10.22 33.05
C LYS A 316 7.75 -9.06 33.20
N ASN A 317 8.93 -9.12 32.56
CA ASN A 317 9.99 -8.14 32.78
C ASN A 317 10.15 -7.08 31.66
N LEU A 318 9.32 -7.11 30.62
CA LEU A 318 9.45 -6.20 29.47
C LEU A 318 8.37 -5.11 29.36
N ILE A 319 7.51 -4.94 30.38
CA ILE A 319 6.51 -3.86 30.43
C ILE A 319 6.66 -3.06 31.73
N HIS A 320 7.83 -2.45 31.91
CA HIS A 320 7.96 -1.24 32.73
C HIS A 320 9.04 -0.38 32.10
N VAL A 321 8.60 0.45 31.15
CA VAL A 321 9.34 1.63 30.71
C VAL A 321 8.46 2.79 31.15
N ASP A 322 8.86 3.45 32.23
CA ASP A 322 8.29 4.71 32.72
C ASP A 322 8.50 5.85 31.73
#